data_AF-A0A8S3DZ85-F1
#
_entry.id   AF-A0A8S3DZ85-F1
#
_cell.length_a   1.000
_cell.length_b   1.000
_cell.length_c   1.000
_cell.angle_alpha   90.00
_cell.angle_beta   90.00
_cell.angle_gamma   90.00
#
_symmetry.space_group_name_H-M   'P 1'
#
loop_
_entity.id
_entity.type
_entity.pdbx_description
1 polymer ?
#
loop_
_entity_poly.entity_id
_entity_poly.type
_entity_poly.pdbx_seq_one_letter_code
_entity_poly.pdbx_strand_id
1 'polypeptide(L)'
;MQPRLLLIHVICLLAMIRLAKTDLVKDFRPPATPLLLLNPTIQVWSKGDRLNDVPTSHWIESQNMSLVGLIRINNGSKILRFMGVTDESIEPMKQIQVRVQPTQTLYVFQSEEVELNLTFIQPAFMHSLELSSLPLGYLIHSVRSLSSEQEISVQIYIEISADFVVNSLANDQVVWEEARPGEHRWQSY
;
A
#
# COMPACT_ATOMS: atom_id res chain seq x y z
N MET A 1 53.95 5.06 -26.34
CA MET A 1 52.76 5.55 -25.61
C MET A 1 53.21 6.10 -24.26
N GLN A 2 52.99 7.38 -23.99
CA GLN A 2 53.49 8.03 -22.76
C GLN A 2 52.64 7.60 -21.54
N PRO A 3 53.26 7.13 -20.44
CA PRO A 3 52.54 6.58 -19.26
C PRO A 3 51.65 7.61 -18.56
N ARG A 4 51.95 8.91 -18.71
CA ARG A 4 51.13 10.02 -18.19
C ARG A 4 49.78 10.13 -18.89
N LEU A 5 49.72 9.81 -20.18
CA LEU A 5 48.47 9.88 -20.95
C LEU A 5 47.52 8.74 -20.55
N LEU A 6 48.06 7.54 -20.31
CA LEU A 6 47.28 6.37 -19.87
C LEU A 6 46.67 6.59 -18.48
N LEU A 7 47.44 7.18 -17.55
CA LEU A 7 46.97 7.51 -16.21
C LEU A 7 45.82 8.51 -16.21
N ILE A 8 45.88 9.54 -17.07
CA ILE A 8 44.79 10.52 -17.23
C ILE A 8 43.53 9.86 -17.77
N HIS A 9 43.65 8.96 -18.77
CA HIS A 9 42.48 8.23 -19.29
C HIS A 9 41.85 7.31 -18.24
N VAL A 10 42.65 6.62 -17.43
CA VAL A 10 42.14 5.78 -16.35
C VAL A 10 41.45 6.60 -15.26
N ILE A 11 42.01 7.75 -14.87
CA ILE A 11 41.39 8.66 -13.90
C ILE A 11 40.09 9.26 -14.45
N CYS A 12 40.07 9.68 -15.72
CA CYS A 12 38.86 10.17 -16.39
C CYS A 12 37.79 9.07 -16.50
N LEU A 13 38.17 7.83 -16.80
CA LEU A 13 37.24 6.69 -16.86
C LEU A 13 36.66 6.37 -15.48
N LEU A 14 37.48 6.38 -14.42
CA LEU A 14 37.04 6.17 -13.05
C LEU A 14 36.14 7.31 -12.55
N ALA A 15 36.42 8.56 -12.93
CA ALA A 15 35.58 9.72 -12.64
C ALA A 15 34.23 9.65 -13.38
N MET A 16 34.23 9.21 -14.65
CA MET A 16 33.01 8.99 -15.44
C MET A 16 32.16 7.85 -14.88
N ILE A 17 32.76 6.76 -14.38
CA ILE A 17 32.04 5.66 -13.70
C ILE A 17 31.45 6.13 -12.37
N ARG A 18 32.13 7.02 -11.64
CA ARG A 18 31.61 7.66 -10.41
C ARG A 18 30.45 8.63 -10.71
N LEU A 19 30.51 9.34 -11.83
CA LEU A 19 29.48 10.31 -12.24
C LEU A 19 28.24 9.65 -12.89
N ALA A 20 28.41 8.46 -13.48
CA ALA A 20 27.32 7.65 -14.03
C ALA A 20 26.45 6.96 -12.97
N LYS A 21 26.89 6.91 -11.70
CA LYS A 21 25.99 6.72 -10.54
C LYS A 21 25.25 8.02 -10.27
N THR A 22 24.49 8.47 -11.25
CA THR A 22 23.53 9.55 -11.08
C THR A 22 22.35 8.98 -10.31
N ASP A 23 22.18 9.42 -9.06
CA ASP A 23 20.95 9.29 -8.27
C ASP A 23 19.80 10.03 -8.98
N LEU A 24 19.27 9.44 -10.04
CA LEU A 24 18.28 10.05 -10.94
C LEU A 24 16.91 9.38 -10.83
N VAL A 25 16.54 9.02 -9.60
CA VAL A 25 15.14 9.04 -9.18
C VAL A 25 15.12 9.87 -7.91
N LYS A 26 14.74 11.14 -8.05
CA LYS A 26 14.25 11.93 -6.92
C LYS A 26 13.14 11.08 -6.28
N ASP A 27 13.24 10.77 -4.98
CA ASP A 27 12.23 9.99 -4.26
C ASP A 27 10.83 10.48 -4.64
N PHE A 28 10.12 9.71 -5.46
CA PHE A 28 8.80 10.08 -5.95
C PHE A 28 7.83 10.01 -4.77
N ARG A 29 7.50 11.17 -4.23
CA ARG A 29 6.52 11.34 -3.16
C ARG A 29 5.33 12.12 -3.70
N PRO A 30 4.20 11.47 -4.02
CA PRO A 30 2.97 12.20 -4.28
C PRO A 30 2.47 12.87 -2.98
N PRO A 31 1.86 14.07 -3.05
CA PRO A 31 1.30 14.73 -1.87
C PRO A 31 0.13 13.93 -1.26
N ALA A 32 -0.56 13.14 -2.09
CA ALA A 32 -1.50 12.14 -1.67
C ALA A 32 -1.45 10.96 -2.65
N THR A 33 -1.34 9.75 -2.13
CA THR A 33 -1.29 8.53 -2.94
C THR A 33 -2.70 7.98 -3.15
N PRO A 34 -3.16 7.75 -4.39
CA PRO A 34 -4.46 7.12 -4.64
C PRO A 34 -4.40 5.63 -4.29
N LEU A 35 -5.37 5.14 -3.52
CA LEU A 35 -5.49 3.72 -3.18
C LEU A 35 -6.67 3.10 -3.94
N LEU A 36 -7.88 3.64 -3.76
CA LEU A 36 -9.10 3.15 -4.41
C LEU A 36 -9.86 4.34 -4.98
N LEU A 37 -10.22 4.33 -6.26
CA LEU A 37 -10.94 5.40 -6.96
C LEU A 37 -12.08 4.77 -7.76
N LEU A 38 -13.09 4.26 -7.04
CA LEU A 38 -14.16 3.47 -7.66
C LEU A 38 -15.17 4.36 -8.37
N ASN A 39 -15.57 5.45 -7.71
CA ASN A 39 -16.55 6.41 -8.22
C ASN A 39 -16.36 7.75 -7.46
N PRO A 40 -17.10 8.83 -7.79
CA PRO A 40 -16.94 10.12 -7.13
C PRO A 40 -17.13 10.12 -5.60
N THR A 41 -17.91 9.19 -5.05
CA THR A 41 -18.22 9.10 -3.62
C THR A 41 -17.33 8.09 -2.88
N ILE A 42 -16.74 7.11 -3.56
CA ILE A 42 -15.83 6.12 -3.00
C ILE A 42 -14.44 6.32 -3.61
N GLN A 43 -13.69 7.21 -2.96
CA GLN A 43 -12.28 7.47 -3.24
C GLN A 43 -11.48 7.41 -1.95
N VAL A 44 -10.40 6.65 -1.93
CA VAL A 44 -9.55 6.47 -0.75
C VAL A 44 -8.13 6.88 -1.10
N TRP A 45 -7.59 7.79 -0.31
CA TRP A 45 -6.28 8.40 -0.48
C TRP A 45 -5.46 8.28 0.79
N SER A 46 -4.14 8.11 0.62
CA SER A 46 -3.16 8.23 1.71
C SER A 46 -2.43 9.56 1.58
N LYS A 47 -2.60 10.45 2.57
CA LYS A 47 -2.01 11.80 2.58
C LYS A 47 -0.66 11.87 3.32
N GLY A 48 -0.25 10.77 3.94
CA GLY A 48 1.01 10.68 4.66
C GLY A 48 2.21 10.44 3.74
N ASP A 49 3.40 10.56 4.31
CA ASP A 49 4.65 10.12 3.68
C ASP A 49 4.66 8.61 3.42
N ARG A 50 4.10 7.86 4.37
CA ARG A 50 3.93 6.41 4.31
C ARG A 50 2.47 6.06 4.52
N LEU A 51 2.07 4.91 3.97
CA LEU A 51 0.69 4.41 4.05
C LEU A 51 0.19 4.23 5.49
N ASN A 52 1.12 4.09 6.44
CA ASN A 52 0.87 3.81 7.84
C ASN A 52 1.23 4.97 8.80
N ASP A 53 1.39 6.19 8.26
CA ASP A 53 1.63 7.40 9.06
C ASP A 53 0.34 8.08 9.52
N VAL A 54 -0.71 8.03 8.70
CA VAL A 54 -1.99 8.71 8.94
C VAL A 54 -3.16 7.82 8.49
N PRO A 55 -4.38 8.03 9.03
CA PRO A 55 -5.58 7.39 8.49
C PRO A 55 -5.75 7.69 6.99
N THR A 56 -6.22 6.70 6.23
CA THR A 56 -6.66 6.97 4.86
C THR A 56 -7.96 7.76 4.90
N SER A 57 -8.17 8.59 3.89
CA SER A 57 -9.31 9.50 3.85
C SER A 57 -9.87 9.64 2.45
N HIS A 58 -11.07 10.18 2.37
CA HIS A 58 -11.59 10.67 1.11
C HIS A 58 -10.75 11.86 0.62
N TRP A 59 -10.85 12.17 -0.68
CA TRP A 59 -10.16 13.33 -1.24
C TRP A 59 -10.65 14.63 -0.59
N ILE A 60 -11.95 14.70 -0.25
CA ILE A 60 -12.53 15.75 0.58
C ILE A 60 -12.18 15.46 2.05
N GLU A 61 -11.44 16.37 2.68
CA GLU A 61 -10.85 16.16 4.01
C GLU A 61 -11.86 15.91 5.12
N SER A 62 -13.11 16.31 4.95
CA SER A 62 -14.18 16.16 5.94
C SER A 62 -14.78 14.75 6.02
N GLN A 63 -14.35 13.82 5.16
CA GLN A 63 -14.86 12.44 5.11
C GLN A 63 -13.74 11.45 5.45
N ASN A 64 -13.91 10.77 6.58
CA ASN A 64 -13.06 9.66 6.95
C ASN A 64 -13.41 8.46 6.06
N MET A 65 -12.41 7.82 5.46
CA MET A 65 -12.58 6.58 4.69
C MET A 65 -11.37 5.71 5.02
N SER A 66 -11.37 5.21 6.26
CA SER A 66 -10.20 4.59 6.85
C SER A 66 -10.09 3.12 6.44
N LEU A 67 -8.88 2.74 6.02
CA LEU A 67 -8.45 1.38 5.81
C LEU A 67 -7.39 1.07 6.86
N VAL A 68 -7.51 -0.06 7.53
CA VAL A 68 -6.54 -0.53 8.52
C VAL A 68 -5.94 -1.83 8.02
N GLY A 69 -4.62 -1.96 8.17
CA GLY A 69 -3.88 -3.18 7.84
C GLY A 69 -2.85 -3.51 8.92
N LEU A 70 -2.99 -4.68 9.52
CA LEU A 70 -2.09 -5.21 10.54
C LEU A 70 -1.53 -6.56 10.10
N ILE A 71 -0.27 -6.82 10.44
CA ILE A 71 0.40 -8.10 10.21
C ILE A 71 0.97 -8.63 11.52
N ARG A 72 0.75 -9.92 11.78
CA ARG A 72 1.40 -10.67 12.87
C ARG A 72 2.22 -11.79 12.26
N ILE A 73 3.47 -11.92 12.71
CA ILE A 73 4.45 -12.89 12.19
C ILE A 73 4.73 -13.92 13.27
N ASN A 74 4.86 -15.20 12.89
CA ASN A 74 5.18 -16.35 13.74
C ASN A 74 4.27 -16.53 14.96
N ASN A 75 3.01 -16.07 14.87
CA ASN A 75 2.06 -16.03 15.98
C ASN A 75 2.61 -15.33 17.23
N GLY A 76 3.61 -14.45 17.05
CA GLY A 76 4.23 -13.71 18.14
C GLY A 76 3.29 -12.64 18.72
N SER A 77 3.68 -12.06 19.85
CA SER A 77 2.95 -10.95 20.47
C SER A 77 3.05 -9.64 19.69
N LYS A 78 4.09 -9.50 18.85
CA LYS A 78 4.33 -8.28 18.06
C LYS A 78 3.39 -8.23 16.87
N ILE A 79 2.64 -7.14 16.77
CA ILE A 79 1.79 -6.78 15.64
C ILE A 79 2.40 -5.53 15.02
N LEU A 80 2.52 -5.52 13.69
CA LEU A 80 2.99 -4.36 12.94
C LEU A 80 1.84 -3.76 12.14
N ARG A 81 1.78 -2.43 12.10
CA ARG A 81 0.85 -1.65 11.29
C ARG A 81 1.47 -1.42 9.90
N PHE A 82 0.79 -1.83 8.82
CA PHE A 82 1.25 -1.57 7.45
C PHE A 82 0.33 -0.62 6.67
N MET A 83 -0.90 -0.38 7.13
CA MET A 83 -1.85 0.52 6.46
C MET A 83 -2.74 1.25 7.45
N GLY A 84 -2.92 2.56 7.23
CA GLY A 84 -3.71 3.44 8.09
C GLY A 84 -3.18 3.55 9.51
N VAL A 85 -3.97 4.18 10.38
CA VAL A 85 -3.68 4.30 11.82
C VAL A 85 -4.96 3.95 12.58
N THR A 86 -4.90 2.90 13.39
CA THR A 86 -5.97 2.49 14.32
C THR A 86 -5.61 2.84 15.75
N ASP A 87 -4.38 2.51 16.16
CA ASP A 87 -3.81 2.82 17.47
C ASP A 87 -2.33 3.18 17.26
N GLU A 88 -1.95 4.39 17.66
CA GLU A 88 -0.57 4.88 17.54
C GLU A 88 0.45 4.01 18.30
N SER A 89 -0.01 3.26 19.33
CA SER A 89 0.82 2.35 20.13
C SER A 89 1.36 1.15 19.36
N ILE A 90 0.66 0.72 18.30
CA ILE A 90 1.13 -0.37 17.43
C ILE A 90 2.35 0.13 16.64
N GLU A 91 3.39 -0.68 16.48
CA GLU A 91 4.59 -0.24 15.76
C GLU A 91 4.35 -0.24 14.23
N PRO A 92 4.75 0.82 13.49
CA PRO A 92 4.63 0.83 12.04
C PRO A 92 5.67 -0.09 11.39
N MET A 93 5.22 -0.93 10.45
CA MET A 93 6.10 -1.68 9.56
C MET A 93 6.86 -0.71 8.64
N LYS A 94 8.14 -0.97 8.37
CA LYS A 94 8.96 -0.07 7.57
C LYS A 94 8.53 -0.11 6.10
N GLN A 95 8.03 1.00 5.57
CA GLN A 95 7.79 1.17 4.14
C GLN A 95 9.13 1.36 3.41
N ILE A 96 9.38 0.52 2.41
CA ILE A 96 10.59 0.55 1.57
C ILE A 96 10.32 1.29 0.26
N GLN A 97 9.13 1.13 -0.31
CA GLN A 97 8.81 1.69 -1.62
C GLN A 97 7.33 2.04 -1.74
N VAL A 98 7.05 3.10 -2.48
CA VAL A 98 5.74 3.37 -3.10
C VAL A 98 5.94 3.59 -4.60
N ARG A 99 5.06 3.04 -5.42
CA ARG A 99 5.03 3.26 -6.87
C ARG A 99 3.60 3.48 -7.32
N VAL A 100 3.33 4.67 -7.87
CA VAL A 100 2.03 5.01 -8.46
C VAL A 100 2.11 4.81 -9.97
N GLN A 101 1.19 4.02 -10.49
CA GLN A 101 0.99 3.73 -11.90
C GLN A 101 -0.44 4.12 -12.30
N PRO A 102 -0.77 4.21 -13.60
CA PRO A 102 -2.09 4.70 -14.04
C PRO A 102 -3.30 3.97 -13.43
N THR A 103 -3.20 2.66 -13.19
CA THR A 103 -4.30 1.84 -12.66
C THR A 103 -3.95 1.10 -11.38
N GLN A 104 -2.74 1.32 -10.85
CA GLN A 104 -2.21 0.56 -9.73
C GLN A 104 -1.34 1.41 -8.82
N THR A 105 -1.46 1.18 -7.53
CA THR A 105 -0.54 1.70 -6.53
C THR A 105 0.09 0.54 -5.78
N LEU A 106 1.43 0.50 -5.78
CA LEU A 106 2.20 -0.56 -5.17
C LEU A 106 2.95 -0.04 -3.96
N TYR A 107 2.91 -0.79 -2.87
CA TYR A 107 3.72 -0.56 -1.69
C TYR A 107 4.54 -1.80 -1.35
N VAL A 108 5.76 -1.57 -0.88
CA VAL A 108 6.63 -2.61 -0.32
C VAL A 108 6.93 -2.25 1.12
N PHE A 109 6.65 -3.17 2.03
CA PHE A 109 6.99 -3.08 3.45
C PHE A 109 7.96 -4.19 3.83
N GLN A 110 8.77 -3.95 4.85
CA GLN A 110 9.76 -4.90 5.31
C GLN A 110 9.85 -4.92 6.84
N SER A 111 9.88 -6.12 7.42
CA SER A 111 10.37 -6.39 8.78
C SER A 111 11.71 -7.14 8.70
N GLU A 112 12.22 -7.64 9.83
CA GLU A 112 13.43 -8.46 9.84
C GLU A 112 13.20 -9.82 9.15
N GLU A 113 11.97 -10.33 9.22
CA GLU A 113 11.62 -11.69 8.82
C GLU A 113 10.93 -11.76 7.46
N VAL A 114 10.14 -10.74 7.09
CA VAL A 114 9.32 -10.77 5.87
C VAL A 114 9.30 -9.46 5.09
N GLU A 115 9.04 -9.59 3.80
CA GLU A 115 8.65 -8.51 2.90
C GLU A 115 7.15 -8.66 2.57
N LEU A 116 6.39 -7.59 2.74
CA LEU A 116 4.96 -7.52 2.41
C LEU A 116 4.78 -6.57 1.24
N ASN A 117 4.22 -7.08 0.14
CA ASN A 117 3.82 -6.26 -1.00
C ASN A 117 2.31 -6.05 -0.97
N LEU A 118 1.88 -4.81 -1.22
CA LEU A 118 0.47 -4.44 -1.43
C LEU A 118 0.33 -3.85 -2.83
N THR A 119 -0.70 -4.27 -3.55
CA THR A 119 -1.07 -3.73 -4.85
C THR A 119 -2.55 -3.38 -4.83
N PHE A 120 -2.83 -2.08 -4.84
CA PHE A 120 -4.17 -1.58 -5.07
C PHE A 120 -4.40 -1.49 -6.58
N ILE A 121 -5.50 -2.04 -7.08
CA ILE A 121 -5.83 -2.08 -8.51
C ILE A 121 -7.21 -1.49 -8.74
N GLN A 122 -7.29 -0.59 -9.71
CA GLN A 122 -8.53 -0.16 -10.33
C GLN A 122 -8.54 -0.66 -11.78
N PRO A 123 -9.33 -1.68 -12.11
CA PRO A 123 -9.34 -2.19 -13.46
C PRO A 123 -9.99 -1.17 -14.41
N ALA A 124 -9.23 -0.76 -15.44
CA ALA A 124 -9.77 0.00 -16.55
C ALA A 124 -9.95 -0.94 -17.75
N PHE A 125 -11.14 -1.56 -17.87
CA PHE A 125 -11.44 -2.47 -18.97
C PHE A 125 -11.92 -1.71 -20.21
N MET A 126 -10.99 -1.08 -20.95
CA MET A 126 -11.32 -0.27 -22.15
C MET A 126 -12.15 -0.99 -23.23
N HIS A 127 -12.18 -2.33 -23.23
CA HIS A 127 -12.90 -3.15 -24.22
C HIS A 127 -14.20 -3.78 -23.70
N SER A 128 -14.59 -3.51 -22.44
CA SER A 128 -15.87 -3.97 -21.88
C SER A 128 -16.46 -2.89 -20.98
N LEU A 129 -17.53 -2.26 -21.47
CA LEU A 129 -18.30 -1.28 -20.70
C LEU A 129 -18.94 -1.93 -19.47
N GLU A 130 -19.36 -3.19 -19.58
CA GLU A 130 -19.97 -3.96 -18.50
C GLU A 130 -18.99 -4.12 -17.32
N LEU A 131 -17.77 -4.59 -17.59
CA LEU A 131 -16.75 -4.71 -16.55
C LEU A 131 -16.27 -3.36 -16.02
N SER A 132 -16.25 -2.33 -16.87
CA SER A 132 -15.92 -0.95 -16.46
C SER A 132 -17.01 -0.29 -15.62
N SER A 133 -18.24 -0.82 -15.66
CA SER A 133 -19.36 -0.32 -14.86
C SER A 133 -19.43 -0.97 -13.48
N LEU A 134 -18.58 -1.97 -13.19
CA LEU A 134 -18.50 -2.58 -11.87
C LEU A 134 -17.69 -1.69 -10.92
N PRO A 135 -18.24 -1.28 -9.76
CA PRO A 135 -17.49 -0.52 -8.76
C PRO A 135 -16.57 -1.45 -7.96
N LEU A 136 -15.63 -2.12 -8.63
CA LEU A 136 -14.72 -3.09 -8.04
C LEU A 136 -13.29 -2.52 -7.96
N GLY A 137 -12.70 -2.61 -6.77
CA GLY A 137 -11.29 -2.37 -6.52
C GLY A 137 -10.67 -3.59 -5.87
N TYR A 138 -9.42 -3.88 -6.21
CA TYR A 138 -8.69 -5.01 -5.64
C TYR A 138 -7.57 -4.52 -4.76
N LEU A 139 -7.41 -5.16 -3.60
CA LEU A 139 -6.20 -5.10 -2.80
C LEU A 139 -5.56 -6.50 -2.82
N ILE A 140 -4.49 -6.63 -3.59
CA ILE A 140 -3.69 -7.84 -3.61
C ILE A 140 -2.55 -7.67 -2.62
N HIS A 141 -2.33 -8.68 -1.80
CA HIS A 141 -1.22 -8.72 -0.85
C HIS A 141 -0.42 -10.01 -1.05
N SER A 142 0.90 -9.93 -0.90
CA SER A 142 1.78 -11.09 -0.93
C SER A 142 2.86 -10.93 0.13
N VAL A 143 3.18 -12.00 0.84
CA VAL A 143 4.24 -12.01 1.84
C VAL A 143 5.34 -12.97 1.40
N ARG A 144 6.59 -12.50 1.47
CA ARG A 144 7.78 -13.26 1.14
C ARG A 144 8.68 -13.34 2.37
N SER A 145 9.09 -14.57 2.73
CA SER A 145 10.12 -14.76 3.74
C SER A 145 11.45 -14.18 3.27
N LEU A 146 12.16 -13.50 4.16
CA LEU A 146 13.53 -13.06 3.94
C LEU A 146 14.56 -14.12 4.34
N SER A 147 14.13 -15.15 5.07
CA SER A 147 14.95 -16.33 5.40
C SER A 147 14.60 -17.50 4.48
N SER A 148 15.62 -18.19 3.95
CA SER A 148 15.44 -19.39 3.12
C SER A 148 15.22 -20.68 3.91
N GLU A 149 15.39 -20.66 5.23
CA GLU A 149 15.50 -21.88 6.05
C GLU A 149 14.36 -22.07 7.05
N GLN A 150 13.61 -21.02 7.37
CA GLN A 150 12.55 -21.07 8.38
C GLN A 150 11.18 -20.93 7.75
N GLU A 151 10.26 -21.82 8.14
CA GLU A 151 8.85 -21.68 7.85
C GLU A 151 8.29 -20.52 8.68
N ILE A 152 7.60 -19.58 8.01
CA ILE A 152 7.03 -18.39 8.65
C ILE A 152 5.51 -18.48 8.58
N SER A 153 4.85 -18.38 9.73
CA SER A 153 3.40 -18.19 9.82
C SER A 153 3.07 -16.71 9.80
N VAL A 154 2.10 -16.31 8.99
CA VAL A 154 1.67 -14.91 8.89
C VAL A 154 0.16 -14.81 9.02
N GLN A 155 -0.29 -13.86 9.84
CA GLN A 155 -1.69 -13.47 9.94
C GLN A 155 -1.82 -12.03 9.46
N ILE A 156 -2.73 -11.80 8.51
CA ILE A 156 -3.05 -10.47 7.98
C ILE A 156 -4.47 -10.12 8.42
N TYR A 157 -4.61 -8.92 8.95
CA TYR A 157 -5.88 -8.29 9.27
C TYR A 157 -6.06 -7.06 8.39
N ILE A 158 -7.20 -6.96 7.74
CA ILE A 158 -7.60 -5.80 6.95
C ILE A 158 -9.01 -5.42 7.37
N GLU A 159 -9.23 -4.13 7.60
CA GLU A 159 -10.51 -3.56 7.98
C GLU A 159 -10.83 -2.36 7.07
N ILE A 160 -12.10 -2.20 6.76
CA ILE A 160 -12.68 -1.05 6.07
C ILE A 160 -13.65 -0.41 7.04
N SER A 161 -13.51 0.89 7.29
CA SER A 161 -14.34 1.56 8.28
C SER A 161 -15.81 1.63 7.86
N ALA A 162 -16.69 1.72 8.86
CA ALA A 162 -18.12 1.91 8.66
C ALA A 162 -18.47 3.22 7.92
N ASP A 163 -17.54 4.18 7.85
CA ASP A 163 -17.74 5.45 7.12
C ASP A 163 -18.08 5.24 5.63
N PHE A 164 -17.74 4.08 5.06
CA PHE A 164 -18.03 3.77 3.66
C PHE A 164 -19.54 3.58 3.40
N VAL A 165 -20.35 3.34 4.43
CA VAL A 165 -21.77 3.00 4.30
C VAL A 165 -22.71 3.94 5.06
N VAL A 166 -22.19 5.04 5.61
CA VAL A 166 -22.98 6.04 6.35
C VAL A 166 -22.77 7.44 5.80
N ASN A 167 -23.76 8.30 5.99
CA ASN A 167 -23.59 9.74 5.76
C ASN A 167 -23.00 10.43 6.99
N SER A 168 -23.31 9.91 8.19
CA SER A 168 -22.78 10.40 9.45
C SER A 168 -22.73 9.29 10.49
N LEU A 169 -21.53 8.96 10.98
CA LEU A 169 -21.35 8.01 12.10
C LEU A 169 -22.08 8.44 13.38
N ALA A 170 -22.43 9.72 13.53
CA ALA A 170 -23.16 10.21 14.70
C ALA A 170 -24.65 9.83 14.68
N ASN A 171 -25.22 9.65 13.49
CA ASN A 171 -26.68 9.52 13.31
C ASN A 171 -27.10 8.19 12.67
N ASP A 172 -26.19 7.54 11.97
CA ASP A 172 -26.47 6.32 11.22
C ASP A 172 -25.97 5.09 12.00
N GLN A 173 -26.75 4.01 11.99
CA GLN A 173 -26.37 2.75 12.63
C GLN A 173 -25.81 1.77 11.61
N VAL A 174 -24.70 1.11 11.95
CA VAL A 174 -24.11 0.03 11.15
C VAL A 174 -24.31 -1.30 11.88
N VAL A 175 -24.85 -2.28 11.16
CA VAL A 175 -25.01 -3.65 11.65
C VAL A 175 -23.94 -4.51 11.00
N TRP A 176 -23.12 -5.15 11.83
CA TRP A 176 -22.10 -6.09 11.38
C TRP A 176 -22.63 -7.52 11.49
N GLU A 177 -22.39 -8.32 10.46
CA GLU A 177 -22.62 -9.76 10.49
C GLU A 177 -21.29 -10.46 10.32
N GLU A 178 -21.01 -11.43 11.20
CA GLU A 178 -19.87 -12.32 11.04
C GLU A 178 -20.30 -13.49 10.16
N ALA A 179 -19.51 -13.80 9.15
CA ALA A 179 -19.78 -14.93 8.27
C ALA A 179 -18.50 -15.68 7.96
N ARG A 180 -18.65 -16.99 7.77
CA ARG A 180 -17.55 -17.83 7.32
C ARG A 180 -17.48 -17.80 5.78
N PRO A 181 -16.29 -17.97 5.20
CA PRO A 181 -16.14 -18.08 3.75
C PRO A 181 -17.11 -19.13 3.17
N GLY A 182 -18.04 -18.69 2.33
CA GLY A 182 -19.04 -19.55 1.67
C GLY A 182 -20.48 -19.48 2.21
N GLU A 183 -20.74 -18.76 3.31
CA GLU A 183 -22.08 -18.72 3.95
C GLU A 183 -22.93 -17.47 3.60
N HIS A 184 -22.43 -16.53 2.79
CA HIS A 184 -23.14 -15.27 2.52
C HIS A 184 -24.33 -15.39 1.56
N ARG A 185 -25.50 -14.86 1.97
CA ARG A 185 -26.55 -14.34 1.09
C ARG A 185 -26.61 -12.82 1.26
N TRP A 186 -26.43 -12.08 0.18
CA TRP A 186 -26.65 -10.63 0.18
C TRP A 186 -28.15 -10.35 0.45
N GLN A 187 -28.46 -9.64 1.53
CA GLN A 187 -29.77 -9.01 1.72
C GLN A 187 -29.59 -7.51 1.73
N SER A 188 -30.09 -6.84 0.68
CA SER A 188 -30.41 -5.42 0.75
C SER A 188 -31.83 -5.28 1.31
N TYR A 189 -32.00 -4.46 2.35
CA TYR A 189 -33.33 -4.02 2.81
C TYR A 189 -33.97 -3.06 1.79
#